data_AF-A0AAD7ZFZ2-F1
#
_entry.id   AF-A0AAD7ZFZ2-F1
#
_cell.length_a   1.000
_cell.length_b   1.000
_cell.length_c   1.000
_cell.angle_alpha   90.00
_cell.angle_beta   90.00
_cell.angle_gamma   90.00
#
_symmetry.space_group_name_H-M   'P 1'
#
loop_
_entity.id
_entity.type
_entity.pdbx_description
1 polymer ?
#
loop_
_entity_poly.entity_id
_entity_poly.type
_entity_poly.pdbx_seq_one_letter_code
_entity_poly.pdbx_strand_id
1 'polypeptide(L)'
;NPAGVKGLLTSQYRLISGDLQYLDVLERRLSAVGVKFDVPTLLLAECAICYMSEQSGSKLIEWAASKFTDATFITYEQVHPDDGFGIVMKKHFEDMRSPLLQLNEYPNLEAQQGRYLSRGWTSCRAWTAFEMFLKITSPEERKKILKLEPFDEFEEWHLEGCHFALMVASKGSLNDWFFKLSKSINFREDCAEERVQIQWLLSTASVPRFAHQTVLINENNVLVIGGFGRSSQSVHGRRGEILKVSMRSQDEIMTSSESYVKEIKPKIEVDALHHSCTQLSLHSTDGSTRVFVYGGRYSPCRPVNTWPVILNINQQGQETSVTVVETNKKSDKVPEPRWRHTAVYIKEHVVVYGGRTSDLKVLNDVFIWTVEAKDSKITWREIKSSAESRWPPARFSHSATVWQDRTMIVSGGLGEDILPLKDIWYYNADSESWQECCVCGILPRYSHTST
;
A
#
# COMPACT_ATOMS: atom_id res chain seq x y z
N ASN A 1 -2.50 9.36 51.39
CA ASN A 1 -2.94 7.95 51.31
C ASN A 1 -2.16 7.16 52.35
N PRO A 2 -2.75 6.24 53.12
CA PRO A 2 -2.07 5.44 54.15
C PRO A 2 -0.76 4.76 53.71
N ALA A 3 -0.56 4.52 52.41
CA ALA A 3 0.69 3.97 51.86
C ALA A 3 1.79 5.00 51.49
N GLY A 4 1.55 6.30 51.66
CA GLY A 4 2.50 7.35 51.24
C GLY A 4 2.68 7.52 49.72
N VAL A 5 1.98 6.72 48.90
CA VAL A 5 2.01 6.80 47.44
C VAL A 5 1.07 7.89 46.93
N LYS A 6 1.55 8.72 46.00
CA LYS A 6 0.73 9.70 45.28
C LYS A 6 -0.05 8.97 44.18
N GLY A 7 -1.39 9.02 44.25
CA GLY A 7 -2.25 8.34 43.29
C GLY A 7 -3.68 8.09 43.75
N LEU A 8 -4.46 7.40 42.91
CA LEU A 8 -5.85 7.01 43.17
C LEU A 8 -5.90 5.51 43.48
N LEU A 9 -6.33 5.13 44.69
CA LEU A 9 -6.45 3.73 45.09
C LEU A 9 -7.90 3.40 45.40
N THR A 10 -8.45 2.38 44.75
CA THR A 10 -9.78 1.81 45.05
C THR A 10 -9.61 0.37 45.54
N SER A 11 -10.62 -0.50 45.47
CA SER A 11 -10.45 -1.94 45.76
C SER A 11 -9.86 -2.70 44.57
N GLN A 12 -10.34 -2.40 43.35
CA GLN A 12 -9.98 -3.13 42.11
C GLN A 12 -8.98 -2.38 41.21
N TYR A 13 -8.81 -1.08 41.41
CA TYR A 13 -7.93 -0.25 40.56
C TYR A 13 -6.93 0.55 41.41
N ARG A 14 -5.70 0.68 40.92
CA ARG A 14 -4.63 1.47 41.53
C ARG A 14 -3.95 2.30 40.43
N LEU A 15 -4.06 3.61 40.52
CA LEU A 15 -3.25 4.56 39.75
C LEU A 15 -2.13 5.05 40.65
N ILE A 16 -0.89 4.86 40.23
CA ILE A 16 0.31 5.32 40.95
C ILE A 16 1.13 6.22 40.03
N SER A 17 1.67 7.31 40.57
CA SER A 17 2.70 8.05 39.83
C SER A 17 4.05 7.38 40.00
N GLY A 18 4.90 7.46 38.99
CA GLY A 18 6.25 6.90 38.99
C GLY A 18 6.95 7.17 37.68
N ASP A 19 8.26 7.34 37.76
CA ASP A 19 9.13 7.30 36.58
C ASP A 19 9.70 5.89 36.49
N LEU A 20 9.45 5.24 35.35
CA LEU A 20 9.78 3.84 35.08
C LEU A 20 11.29 3.58 35.01
N GLN A 21 12.11 4.63 35.05
CA GLN A 21 13.58 4.53 35.10
C GLN A 21 14.10 4.24 36.52
N TYR A 22 13.31 4.52 37.57
CA TYR A 22 13.71 4.29 38.97
C TYR A 22 13.06 3.03 39.53
N LEU A 23 13.59 1.87 39.14
CA LEU A 23 12.98 0.55 39.38
C LEU A 23 12.83 0.23 40.88
N ASP A 24 13.79 0.59 41.74
CA ASP A 24 13.68 0.40 43.20
C ASP A 24 12.55 1.22 43.81
N VAL A 25 12.24 2.39 43.22
CA VAL A 25 11.12 3.23 43.65
C VAL A 25 9.81 2.64 43.15
N LEU A 26 9.78 2.17 41.89
CA LEU A 26 8.63 1.52 41.28
C LEU A 26 8.22 0.28 42.10
N GLU A 27 9.17 -0.62 42.39
CA GLU A 27 8.93 -1.84 43.15
C GLU A 27 8.38 -1.58 44.55
N ARG A 28 9.00 -0.64 45.29
CA ARG A 28 8.50 -0.25 46.62
C ARG A 28 7.08 0.30 46.55
N ARG A 29 6.76 1.10 45.53
CA ARG A 29 5.40 1.65 45.34
C ARG A 29 4.39 0.58 44.99
N LEU A 30 4.72 -0.33 44.08
CA LEU A 30 3.87 -1.47 43.72
C LEU A 30 3.58 -2.35 44.94
N SER A 31 4.62 -2.68 45.72
CA SER A 31 4.48 -3.43 46.96
C SER A 31 3.60 -2.70 47.98
N ALA A 32 3.80 -1.39 48.16
CA ALA A 32 3.03 -0.58 49.09
C ALA A 32 1.53 -0.47 48.74
N VAL A 33 1.17 -0.66 47.47
CA VAL A 33 -0.25 -0.70 47.03
C VAL A 33 -0.81 -2.12 46.92
N GLY A 34 -0.04 -3.12 47.35
CA GLY A 34 -0.47 -4.51 47.47
C GLY A 34 -0.29 -5.37 46.21
N VAL A 35 0.55 -4.95 45.25
CA VAL A 35 0.90 -5.79 44.11
C VAL A 35 1.69 -7.00 44.59
N LYS A 36 1.23 -8.19 44.17
CA LYS A 36 1.87 -9.47 44.42
C LYS A 36 2.63 -9.88 43.16
N PHE A 37 3.88 -10.29 43.31
CA PHE A 37 4.76 -10.65 42.18
C PHE A 37 4.76 -12.16 41.86
N ASP A 38 4.09 -12.96 42.69
CA ASP A 38 4.00 -14.42 42.62
C ASP A 38 2.67 -14.93 42.03
N VAL A 39 1.82 -14.04 41.52
CA VAL A 39 0.55 -14.38 40.87
C VAL A 39 0.63 -14.15 39.35
N PRO A 40 -0.16 -14.89 38.54
CA PRO A 40 -0.23 -14.67 37.10
C PRO A 40 -0.51 -13.19 36.77
N THR A 41 0.42 -12.55 36.08
CA THR A 41 0.39 -11.09 35.85
C THR A 41 0.50 -10.74 34.37
N LEU A 42 -0.36 -9.85 33.90
CA LEU A 42 -0.24 -9.21 32.58
C LEU A 42 0.35 -7.82 32.74
N LEU A 43 1.48 -7.56 32.08
CA LEU A 43 2.09 -6.24 31.95
C LEU A 43 1.82 -5.71 30.54
N LEU A 44 1.44 -4.43 30.44
CA LEU A 44 1.16 -3.77 29.16
C LEU A 44 2.05 -2.54 29.04
N ALA A 45 2.76 -2.43 27.92
CA ALA A 45 3.45 -1.20 27.50
C ALA A 45 3.05 -0.84 26.07
N GLU A 46 2.15 0.12 25.93
CA GLU A 46 1.66 0.60 24.63
C GLU A 46 2.30 1.96 24.34
N CYS A 47 3.17 2.00 23.33
CA CYS A 47 3.93 3.18 22.92
C CYS A 47 4.54 3.93 24.11
N ALA A 48 5.23 3.20 25.00
CA ALA A 48 5.76 3.75 26.24
C ALA A 48 7.27 3.53 26.37
N ILE A 49 7.72 2.28 26.24
CA ILE A 49 9.13 1.91 26.46
C ILE A 49 10.01 2.48 25.35
N CYS A 50 9.52 2.62 24.12
CA CYS A 50 10.24 3.19 22.98
C CYS A 50 10.79 4.61 23.21
N TYR A 51 10.25 5.38 24.16
CA TYR A 51 10.73 6.72 24.52
C TYR A 51 11.80 6.72 25.62
N MET A 52 12.07 5.58 26.25
CA MET A 52 13.13 5.44 27.27
C MET A 52 14.48 5.20 26.58
N SER A 53 15.61 5.57 27.19
CA SER A 53 16.91 5.14 26.68
C SER A 53 17.00 3.61 26.59
N GLU A 54 17.86 3.08 25.72
CA GLU A 54 18.13 1.64 25.61
C GLU A 54 18.38 1.04 26.99
N GLN A 55 19.29 1.65 27.76
CA GLN A 55 19.66 1.17 29.08
C GLN A 55 18.46 1.09 30.04
N SER A 56 17.64 2.14 30.09
CA SER A 56 16.50 2.21 31.02
C SER A 56 15.38 1.24 30.63
N GLY A 57 15.02 1.18 29.35
CA GLY A 57 13.96 0.27 28.87
C GLY A 57 14.37 -1.21 29.01
N SER A 58 15.63 -1.51 28.72
CA SER A 58 16.22 -2.84 28.92
C SER A 58 16.19 -3.28 30.38
N LYS A 59 16.57 -2.40 31.31
CA LYS A 59 16.50 -2.69 32.75
C LYS A 59 15.07 -2.90 33.23
N LEU A 60 14.10 -2.16 32.69
CA LEU A 60 12.68 -2.34 33.04
C LEU A 60 12.18 -3.72 32.62
N ILE A 61 12.51 -4.17 31.40
CA ILE A 61 12.12 -5.50 30.88
C ILE A 61 12.76 -6.62 31.71
N GLU A 62 14.05 -6.48 32.03
CA GLU A 62 14.78 -7.44 32.86
C GLU A 62 14.26 -7.48 34.30
N TRP A 63 14.01 -6.31 34.90
CA TRP A 63 13.40 -6.20 36.22
C TRP A 63 12.04 -6.91 36.26
N ALA A 64 11.18 -6.67 35.27
CA ALA A 64 9.87 -7.32 35.19
C ALA A 64 10.01 -8.85 35.14
N ALA A 65 10.93 -9.37 34.33
CA ALA A 65 11.20 -10.81 34.24
C ALA A 65 11.79 -11.42 35.53
N SER A 66 12.51 -10.61 36.31
CA SER A 66 13.10 -11.04 37.59
C SER A 66 12.09 -11.06 38.73
N LYS A 67 11.12 -10.14 38.72
CA LYS A 67 10.14 -9.99 39.79
C LYS A 67 8.92 -10.86 39.58
N PHE A 68 8.33 -10.81 38.38
CA PHE A 68 7.14 -11.57 38.06
C PHE A 68 7.52 -12.96 37.55
N THR A 69 7.31 -13.97 38.39
CA THR A 69 7.71 -15.36 38.10
C THR A 69 6.75 -16.08 37.15
N ASP A 70 5.50 -15.61 37.08
CA ASP A 70 4.46 -16.09 36.18
C ASP A 70 3.76 -14.90 35.50
N ALA A 71 4.15 -14.59 34.27
CA ALA A 71 3.75 -13.33 33.64
C ALA A 71 3.71 -13.38 32.11
N THR A 72 2.95 -12.46 31.55
CA THR A 72 3.03 -12.03 30.15
C THR A 72 3.30 -10.54 30.09
N PHE A 73 4.27 -10.13 29.29
CA PHE A 73 4.54 -8.74 28.95
C PHE A 73 4.14 -8.51 27.49
N ILE A 74 3.13 -7.66 27.28
CA ILE A 74 2.72 -7.23 25.95
C ILE A 74 3.25 -5.82 25.72
N THR A 75 3.97 -5.65 24.62
CA THR A 75 4.51 -4.37 24.20
C THR A 75 4.06 -4.06 22.78
N TYR A 76 3.52 -2.87 22.57
CA TYR A 76 3.15 -2.34 21.25
C TYR A 76 3.99 -1.10 20.98
N GLU A 77 4.89 -1.14 20.00
CA GLU A 77 5.76 -0.01 19.66
C GLU A 77 6.31 -0.12 18.23
N GLN A 78 7.06 0.90 17.80
CA GLN A 78 7.54 1.04 16.43
C GLN A 78 8.69 0.08 16.08
N VAL A 79 8.77 -0.30 14.81
CA VAL A 79 9.85 -1.08 14.18
C VAL A 79 10.15 -0.55 12.76
N HIS A 80 11.19 -1.08 12.12
CA HIS A 80 11.64 -0.81 10.75
C HIS A 80 12.02 0.66 10.47
N PRO A 81 13.09 1.19 11.10
CA PRO A 81 13.47 2.61 10.97
C PRO A 81 14.06 3.04 9.63
N ASP A 82 14.52 2.09 8.81
CA ASP A 82 15.47 2.38 7.73
C ASP A 82 14.85 2.41 6.34
N ASP A 83 13.57 2.06 6.21
CA ASP A 83 12.86 2.19 4.94
C ASP A 83 12.25 3.59 4.74
N GLY A 84 11.61 3.81 3.59
CA GLY A 84 11.05 5.12 3.24
C GLY A 84 10.03 5.66 4.25
N PHE A 85 9.20 4.80 4.85
CA PHE A 85 8.25 5.22 5.89
C PHE A 85 8.96 5.38 7.23
N GLY A 86 9.83 4.43 7.60
CA GLY A 86 10.60 4.47 8.84
C GLY A 86 11.42 5.76 9.02
N ILE A 87 12.06 6.23 7.95
CA ILE A 87 12.82 7.48 7.94
C ILE A 87 11.91 8.69 8.24
N VAL A 88 10.73 8.75 7.61
CA VAL A 88 9.76 9.84 7.81
C VAL A 88 9.18 9.78 9.23
N MET A 89 8.84 8.58 9.71
CA MET A 89 8.34 8.35 11.06
C MET A 89 9.34 8.81 12.13
N LYS A 90 10.62 8.44 12.01
CA LYS A 90 11.68 8.89 12.93
C LYS A 90 11.76 10.41 12.99
N LYS A 91 11.86 11.04 11.81
CA LYS A 91 11.92 12.50 11.70
C LYS A 91 10.71 13.17 12.34
N HIS A 92 9.51 12.62 12.15
CA HIS A 92 8.28 13.15 12.75
C HIS A 92 8.35 13.20 14.29
N PHE A 93 8.78 12.11 14.92
CA PHE A 93 8.94 12.05 16.38
C PHE A 93 10.06 12.95 16.91
N GLU A 94 11.16 13.10 16.15
CA GLU A 94 12.21 14.08 16.45
C GLU A 94 11.69 15.51 16.41
N ASP A 95 10.95 15.88 15.36
CA ASP A 95 10.35 17.21 15.18
C ASP A 95 9.34 17.53 16.30
N MET A 96 8.62 16.52 16.80
CA MET A 96 7.74 16.62 17.98
C MET A 96 8.47 16.60 19.33
N ARG A 97 9.81 16.54 19.35
CA ARG A 97 10.63 16.45 20.57
C ARG A 97 10.31 15.22 21.44
N SER A 98 9.91 14.12 20.82
CA SER A 98 9.60 12.84 21.46
C SER A 98 10.26 11.69 20.69
N PRO A 99 11.60 11.69 20.57
CA PRO A 99 12.31 10.74 19.72
C PRO A 99 12.12 9.29 20.19
N LEU A 100 12.08 8.36 19.22
CA LEU A 100 12.02 6.92 19.46
C LEU A 100 13.44 6.41 19.77
N LEU A 101 13.83 6.47 21.04
CA LEU A 101 15.22 6.30 21.50
C LEU A 101 15.79 4.88 21.33
N GLN A 102 14.94 3.88 21.16
CA GLN A 102 15.37 2.47 21.09
C GLN A 102 15.26 1.87 19.70
N LEU A 103 14.64 2.59 18.77
CA LEU A 103 14.24 2.04 17.48
C LEU A 103 15.45 1.59 16.64
N ASN A 104 16.59 2.27 16.73
CA ASN A 104 17.79 1.87 15.99
C ASN A 104 18.48 0.63 16.60
N GLU A 105 18.34 0.41 17.92
CA GLU A 105 18.95 -0.74 18.63
C GLU A 105 18.12 -2.02 18.45
N TYR A 106 16.79 -1.87 18.40
CA TYR A 106 15.85 -2.97 18.17
C TYR A 106 14.97 -2.71 16.93
N PRO A 107 15.57 -2.71 15.72
CA PRO A 107 14.94 -2.18 14.51
C PRO A 107 13.91 -3.11 13.86
N ASN A 108 13.80 -4.37 14.26
CA ASN A 108 12.91 -5.34 13.62
C ASN A 108 12.36 -6.35 14.64
N LEU A 109 11.45 -7.19 14.18
CA LEU A 109 10.76 -8.18 15.02
C LEU A 109 11.74 -9.15 15.70
N GLU A 110 12.76 -9.61 14.98
CA GLU A 110 13.78 -10.53 15.49
C GLU A 110 14.62 -9.88 16.60
N ALA A 111 15.05 -8.63 16.41
CA ALA A 111 15.80 -7.87 17.41
C ALA A 111 14.94 -7.62 18.66
N GLN A 112 13.66 -7.28 18.49
CA GLN A 112 12.71 -7.15 19.59
C GLN A 112 12.50 -8.48 20.33
N GLN A 113 12.35 -9.60 19.64
CA GLN A 113 12.26 -10.91 20.29
C GLN A 113 13.53 -11.23 21.09
N GLY A 114 14.70 -11.06 20.47
CA GLY A 114 16.00 -11.24 21.10
C GLY A 114 16.16 -10.40 22.36
N ARG A 115 15.66 -9.16 22.34
CA ARG A 115 15.68 -8.24 23.48
C ARG A 115 15.02 -8.83 24.73
N TYR A 116 13.81 -9.40 24.61
CA TYR A 116 13.10 -9.98 25.75
C TYR A 116 13.74 -11.30 26.19
N LEU A 117 14.09 -12.17 25.24
CA LEU A 117 14.70 -13.47 25.53
C LEU A 117 16.03 -13.31 26.28
N SER A 118 16.87 -12.36 25.88
CA SER A 118 18.15 -12.09 26.54
C SER A 118 17.98 -11.45 27.94
N ARG A 119 16.76 -11.08 28.34
CA ARG A 119 16.44 -10.39 29.60
C ARG A 119 15.56 -11.23 30.52
N GLY A 120 15.66 -12.56 30.40
CA GLY A 120 15.07 -13.50 31.35
C GLY A 120 13.61 -13.88 31.08
N TRP A 121 13.04 -13.48 29.94
CA TRP A 121 11.77 -14.01 29.44
C TRP A 121 11.98 -15.38 28.80
N THR A 122 11.06 -16.32 29.04
CA THR A 122 11.20 -17.71 28.56
C THR A 122 10.83 -17.83 27.08
N SER A 123 9.82 -17.09 26.65
CA SER A 123 9.38 -17.03 25.27
C SER A 123 9.08 -15.59 24.89
N CYS A 124 9.28 -15.24 23.64
CA CYS A 124 8.82 -13.98 23.06
C CYS A 124 8.48 -14.22 21.59
N ARG A 125 7.29 -13.76 21.17
CA ARG A 125 6.94 -13.67 19.76
C ARG A 125 6.52 -12.25 19.44
N ALA A 126 6.67 -11.91 18.16
CA ALA A 126 6.44 -10.57 17.66
C ALA A 126 5.79 -10.66 16.29
N TRP A 127 4.88 -9.74 16.02
CA TRP A 127 4.19 -9.58 14.75
C TRP A 127 4.03 -8.10 14.48
N THR A 128 4.00 -7.71 13.21
CA THR A 128 3.57 -6.36 12.88
C THR A 128 2.08 -6.19 13.19
N ALA A 129 1.63 -4.95 13.38
CA ALA A 129 0.21 -4.64 13.57
C ALA A 129 -0.63 -5.12 12.38
N PHE A 130 -0.09 -5.03 11.16
CA PHE A 130 -0.69 -5.55 9.95
C PHE A 130 -0.85 -7.08 9.98
N GLU A 131 0.21 -7.81 10.33
CA GLU A 131 0.14 -9.27 10.50
C GLU A 131 -0.89 -9.67 11.55
N MET A 132 -0.95 -8.94 12.68
CA MET A 132 -1.93 -9.17 13.73
C MET A 132 -3.36 -8.92 13.25
N PHE A 133 -3.60 -7.81 12.54
CA PHE A 133 -4.89 -7.51 11.95
C PHE A 133 -5.37 -8.66 11.07
N LEU A 134 -4.51 -9.19 10.20
CA LEU A 134 -4.85 -10.31 9.33
C LEU A 134 -5.13 -11.62 10.09
N LYS A 135 -4.41 -11.86 11.20
CA LYS A 135 -4.58 -13.06 12.04
C LYS A 135 -5.86 -13.06 12.86
N ILE A 136 -6.28 -11.91 13.37
CA ILE A 136 -7.43 -11.81 14.28
C ILE A 136 -8.74 -11.48 13.57
N THR A 137 -8.69 -10.89 12.38
CA THR A 137 -9.90 -10.54 11.62
C THR A 137 -10.23 -11.57 10.55
N SER A 138 -11.48 -12.06 10.55
CA SER A 138 -11.99 -12.86 9.44
C SER A 138 -12.26 -11.98 8.21
N PRO A 139 -12.33 -12.55 6.99
CA PRO A 139 -12.70 -11.80 5.79
C PRO A 139 -14.03 -11.03 5.95
N GLU A 140 -15.00 -11.60 6.67
CA GLU A 140 -16.30 -10.96 6.95
C GLU A 140 -16.13 -9.74 7.84
N GLU A 141 -15.27 -9.82 8.86
CA GLU A 141 -15.02 -8.70 9.76
C GLU A 141 -14.29 -7.56 9.05
N ARG A 142 -13.30 -7.88 8.22
CA ARG A 142 -12.63 -6.87 7.37
C ARG A 142 -13.62 -6.18 6.43
N LYS A 143 -14.54 -6.94 5.82
CA LYS A 143 -15.61 -6.37 4.97
C LYS A 143 -16.55 -5.45 5.75
N LYS A 144 -16.80 -5.69 7.05
CA LYS A 144 -17.57 -4.77 7.89
C LYS A 144 -16.78 -3.50 8.22
N ILE A 145 -15.51 -3.64 8.61
CA ILE A 145 -14.61 -2.52 8.93
C ILE A 145 -14.53 -1.56 7.73
N LEU A 146 -14.31 -2.09 6.52
CA LEU A 146 -14.25 -1.28 5.29
C LEU A 146 -15.53 -0.50 4.98
N LYS A 147 -16.68 -0.85 5.56
CA LYS A 147 -17.95 -0.16 5.36
C LYS A 147 -18.22 0.94 6.38
N LEU A 148 -17.39 1.06 7.42
CA LEU A 148 -17.55 2.09 8.46
C LEU A 148 -17.32 3.49 7.89
N GLU A 149 -16.32 3.63 7.03
CA GLU A 149 -15.99 4.89 6.37
C GLU A 149 -15.39 4.66 4.97
N PRO A 150 -15.50 5.66 4.07
CA PRO A 150 -14.84 5.60 2.78
C PRO A 150 -13.31 5.51 2.93
N PHE A 151 -12.70 4.40 2.52
CA PHE A 151 -11.26 4.17 2.68
C PHE A 151 -10.60 3.73 1.36
N ASP A 152 -9.45 4.34 1.03
CA ASP A 152 -8.67 3.98 -0.15
C ASP A 152 -7.15 4.13 -0.06
N GLU A 153 -6.63 4.35 1.15
CA GLU A 153 -5.20 4.56 1.46
C GLU A 153 -4.56 3.24 1.91
N PHE A 154 -4.70 2.20 1.08
CA PHE A 154 -4.27 0.82 1.42
C PHE A 154 -2.75 0.72 1.58
N GLU A 155 -1.99 1.49 0.81
CA GLU A 155 -0.54 1.54 0.85
C GLU A 155 -0.07 2.17 2.16
N GLU A 156 -0.65 3.31 2.55
CA GLU A 156 -0.35 4.05 3.76
C GLU A 156 -0.69 3.22 5.00
N TRP A 157 -1.88 2.59 5.05
CA TRP A 157 -2.28 1.73 6.16
C TRP A 157 -1.39 0.49 6.31
N HIS A 158 -0.96 -0.12 5.20
CA HIS A 158 -0.03 -1.25 5.26
C HIS A 158 1.35 -0.80 5.74
N LEU A 159 1.87 0.31 5.23
CA LEU A 159 3.14 0.87 5.71
C LEU A 159 3.05 1.16 7.21
N GLU A 160 2.04 1.88 7.67
CA GLU A 160 1.81 2.13 9.10
C GLU A 160 1.73 0.82 9.89
N GLY A 161 0.89 -0.13 9.46
CA GLY A 161 0.71 -1.41 10.13
C GLY A 161 1.98 -2.29 10.16
N CYS A 162 2.91 -2.13 9.22
CA CYS A 162 4.20 -2.81 9.20
C CYS A 162 5.30 -2.13 10.02
N HIS A 163 5.06 -0.90 10.48
CA HIS A 163 6.00 -0.11 11.28
C HIS A 163 5.66 -0.07 12.76
N PHE A 164 4.58 -0.74 13.17
CA PHE A 164 4.26 -1.03 14.55
C PHE A 164 4.24 -2.53 14.77
N ALA A 165 4.71 -2.97 15.93
CA ALA A 165 4.82 -4.37 16.30
C ALA A 165 4.23 -4.64 17.67
N LEU A 166 3.59 -5.81 17.78
CA LEU A 166 3.10 -6.38 19.02
C LEU A 166 4.06 -7.49 19.47
N MET A 167 4.79 -7.27 20.55
CA MET A 167 5.60 -8.27 21.24
C MET A 167 4.78 -8.91 22.36
N VAL A 168 4.82 -10.23 22.46
CA VAL A 168 4.20 -11.01 23.54
C VAL A 168 5.28 -11.89 24.15
N ALA A 169 5.86 -11.43 25.25
CA ALA A 169 6.84 -12.17 26.04
C ALA A 169 6.16 -12.88 27.21
N SER A 170 6.52 -14.13 27.51
CA SER A 170 5.90 -14.87 28.60
C SER A 170 6.86 -15.77 29.39
N LYS A 171 6.44 -16.10 30.60
CA LYS A 171 7.17 -16.92 31.59
C LYS A 171 6.18 -17.61 32.52
N GLY A 172 6.55 -18.75 33.07
CA GLY A 172 5.74 -19.50 34.03
C GLY A 172 4.60 -20.29 33.37
N SER A 173 3.44 -20.33 34.03
CA SER A 173 2.24 -21.02 33.56
C SER A 173 1.58 -20.30 32.38
N LEU A 174 1.85 -19.00 32.22
CA LEU A 174 1.40 -18.19 31.08
C LEU A 174 2.25 -18.37 29.81
N ASN A 175 3.12 -19.37 29.74
CA ASN A 175 3.74 -19.69 28.46
C ASN A 175 2.67 -20.16 27.46
N ASP A 176 2.81 -19.71 26.21
CA ASP A 176 2.03 -20.16 25.04
C ASP A 176 0.52 -19.86 25.00
N TRP A 177 -0.07 -19.17 25.98
CA TRP A 177 -1.54 -18.92 25.97
C TRP A 177 -2.00 -18.16 24.72
N PHE A 178 -1.21 -17.18 24.27
CA PHE A 178 -1.54 -16.36 23.10
C PHE A 178 -1.47 -17.14 21.78
N PHE A 179 -0.66 -18.21 21.72
CA PHE A 179 -0.57 -19.06 20.53
C PHE A 179 -1.81 -19.92 20.34
N LYS A 180 -2.57 -20.21 21.41
CA LYS A 180 -3.86 -20.90 21.30
C LYS A 180 -4.95 -20.03 20.67
N LEU A 181 -4.79 -18.70 20.68
CA LEU A 181 -5.75 -17.73 20.13
C LEU A 181 -5.46 -17.36 18.67
N SER A 182 -4.21 -17.47 18.22
CA SER A 182 -3.84 -17.12 16.85
C SER A 182 -3.90 -18.35 15.93
N LYS A 183 -4.80 -18.32 14.95
CA LYS A 183 -4.73 -19.28 13.83
C LYS A 183 -3.43 -19.05 13.07
N SER A 184 -2.75 -20.13 12.68
CA SER A 184 -1.54 -20.05 11.86
C SER A 184 -1.88 -19.49 10.48
N ILE A 185 -1.59 -18.21 10.26
CA ILE A 185 -1.39 -17.68 8.91
C ILE A 185 0.12 -17.57 8.72
N ASN A 186 0.67 -18.44 7.89
CA ASN A 186 2.07 -18.39 7.46
C ASN A 186 2.15 -17.42 6.29
N PHE A 187 2.55 -16.18 6.55
CA PHE A 187 2.91 -15.23 5.49
C PHE A 187 4.38 -15.38 5.06
N ARG A 188 5.21 -16.00 5.92
CA ARG A 188 6.60 -16.33 5.61
C ARG A 188 6.64 -17.67 4.89
N GLU A 189 6.63 -17.63 3.57
CA GLU A 189 7.39 -18.62 2.81
C GLU A 189 8.84 -18.11 2.81
N ASP A 190 9.77 -18.97 3.23
CA ASP A 190 11.19 -18.72 3.04
C ASP A 190 11.43 -18.60 1.53
N CYS A 191 11.53 -17.37 1.03
CA CYS A 191 12.09 -17.15 -0.31
C CYS A 191 13.55 -17.59 -0.24
N ALA A 192 13.83 -18.78 -0.77
CA ALA A 192 15.18 -19.32 -0.89
C ALA A 192 16.07 -18.35 -1.70
N GLU A 193 17.13 -17.92 -1.02
CA GLU A 193 18.49 -17.51 -1.39
C GLU A 193 18.84 -16.98 -2.80
N GLU A 194 19.79 -16.02 -2.76
CA GLU A 194 20.38 -15.21 -3.83
C GLU A 194 19.42 -14.24 -4.53
N ARG A 195 19.13 -13.12 -3.85
CA ARG A 195 18.66 -11.92 -4.54
C ARG A 195 19.78 -11.46 -5.48
N VAL A 196 19.57 -11.58 -6.79
CA VAL A 196 20.41 -10.91 -7.78
C VAL A 196 20.42 -9.43 -7.41
N GLN A 197 21.56 -8.92 -7.00
CA GLN A 197 21.71 -7.52 -6.65
C GLN A 197 21.72 -6.71 -7.95
N ILE A 198 20.55 -6.28 -8.40
CA ILE A 198 20.44 -5.39 -9.54
C ILE A 198 20.83 -3.99 -9.04
N GLN A 199 21.95 -3.48 -9.54
CA GLN A 199 22.36 -2.11 -9.29
C GLN A 199 21.59 -1.20 -10.25
N TRP A 200 20.56 -0.54 -9.73
CA TRP A 200 19.87 0.53 -10.43
C TRP A 200 20.50 1.87 -10.06
N LEU A 201 20.85 2.67 -11.06
CA LEU A 201 21.11 4.08 -10.83
C LEU A 201 19.80 4.84 -11.03
N LEU A 202 19.14 5.15 -9.92
CA LEU A 202 17.92 5.95 -9.96
C LEU A 202 18.29 7.39 -10.24
N SER A 203 17.83 7.89 -11.38
CA SER A 203 17.74 9.31 -11.59
C SER A 203 16.32 9.82 -11.32
N THR A 204 16.23 10.91 -10.56
CA THR A 204 14.96 11.53 -10.22
C THR A 204 14.75 12.82 -11.00
N ALA A 205 13.82 12.80 -11.95
CA ALA A 205 13.00 13.98 -12.23
C ALA A 205 11.83 13.95 -11.24
N SER A 206 11.86 14.81 -10.22
CA SER A 206 10.81 14.80 -9.18
C SER A 206 9.55 15.49 -9.69
N VAL A 207 8.55 14.70 -10.07
CA VAL A 207 7.17 15.16 -10.22
C VAL A 207 6.43 14.81 -8.93
N PRO A 208 6.17 15.77 -8.01
CA PRO A 208 5.59 15.50 -6.70
C PRO A 208 4.08 15.24 -6.82
N ARG A 209 3.72 14.11 -7.42
CA ARG A 209 2.36 13.62 -7.61
C ARG A 209 2.29 12.11 -7.36
N PHE A 210 1.17 11.65 -6.84
CA PHE A 210 0.83 10.23 -6.72
C PHE A 210 -0.52 9.93 -7.39
N ALA A 211 -0.79 8.64 -7.64
CA ALA A 211 -2.02 8.14 -8.29
C ALA A 211 -2.34 8.79 -9.67
N HIS A 212 -1.34 9.41 -10.29
CA HIS A 212 -1.37 9.88 -11.68
C HIS A 212 -1.12 8.71 -12.64
N GLN A 213 -1.28 8.96 -13.93
CA GLN A 213 -0.81 8.04 -14.95
C GLN A 213 0.18 8.70 -15.90
N THR A 214 1.11 7.87 -16.39
CA THR A 214 2.13 8.30 -17.34
C THR A 214 1.92 7.64 -18.69
N VAL A 215 2.07 8.42 -19.76
CA VAL A 215 2.00 7.89 -21.14
C VAL A 215 3.17 8.43 -21.95
N LEU A 216 3.88 7.53 -22.64
CA LEU A 216 4.91 7.88 -23.59
C LEU A 216 4.25 8.43 -24.86
N ILE A 217 4.66 9.60 -25.33
CA ILE A 217 4.18 10.14 -26.62
C ILE A 217 5.18 9.83 -27.73
N ASN A 218 6.47 9.93 -27.42
CA ASN A 218 7.59 9.59 -28.28
C ASN A 218 8.82 9.36 -27.41
N GLU A 219 9.94 8.99 -28.03
CA GLU A 219 11.20 8.61 -27.37
C GLU A 219 11.65 9.54 -26.24
N ASN A 220 11.34 10.84 -26.32
CA ASN A 220 11.84 11.84 -25.38
C ASN A 220 10.74 12.54 -24.56
N ASN A 221 9.46 12.21 -24.76
CA ASN A 221 8.36 12.96 -24.13
C ASN A 221 7.35 12.04 -23.46
N VAL A 222 7.12 12.28 -22.17
CA VAL A 222 6.11 11.60 -21.35
C VAL A 222 5.08 12.61 -20.88
N LEU A 223 3.81 12.23 -20.90
CA LEU A 223 2.75 12.97 -20.20
C LEU A 223 2.48 12.39 -18.83
N VAL A 224 2.22 13.26 -17.87
CA VAL A 224 1.68 12.95 -16.55
C VAL A 224 0.26 13.50 -16.50
N ILE A 225 -0.73 12.62 -16.34
CA ILE A 225 -2.16 12.94 -16.39
C ILE A 225 -2.80 12.64 -15.04
N GLY A 226 -3.60 13.58 -14.54
CA GLY A 226 -4.31 13.46 -13.28
C GLY A 226 -3.40 13.39 -12.05
N GLY A 227 -3.88 12.67 -11.03
CA GLY A 227 -3.17 12.46 -9.78
C GLY A 227 -3.43 13.53 -8.73
N PHE A 228 -2.77 13.35 -7.60
CA PHE A 228 -2.81 14.23 -6.45
C PHE A 228 -1.39 14.69 -6.13
N GLY A 229 -1.18 15.96 -5.82
CA GLY A 229 0.15 16.42 -5.45
C GLY A 229 0.26 17.92 -5.41
N ARG A 230 1.45 18.46 -5.69
CA ARG A 230 1.72 19.91 -5.76
C ARG A 230 1.51 20.47 -7.17
N SER A 231 1.09 21.72 -7.26
CA SER A 231 1.08 22.55 -8.48
C SER A 231 1.66 23.94 -8.22
N SER A 232 1.66 24.78 -9.24
CA SER A 232 2.02 26.20 -9.17
C SER A 232 1.12 27.01 -8.22
N GLN A 233 -0.11 26.55 -7.97
CA GLN A 233 -1.14 27.30 -7.23
C GLN A 233 -1.54 26.66 -5.90
N SER A 234 -1.26 25.37 -5.68
CA SER A 234 -1.61 24.67 -4.43
C SER A 234 -0.57 23.60 -4.11
N VAL A 235 -0.27 23.41 -2.82
CA VAL A 235 0.65 22.36 -2.34
C VAL A 235 -0.03 20.99 -2.27
N HIS A 236 -1.35 20.95 -2.11
CA HIS A 236 -2.12 19.73 -1.86
C HIS A 236 -3.45 19.80 -2.61
N GLY A 237 -3.63 18.95 -3.62
CA GLY A 237 -4.87 18.90 -4.38
C GLY A 237 -4.81 17.93 -5.56
N ARG A 238 -5.99 17.57 -6.06
CA ARG A 238 -6.15 16.87 -7.35
C ARG A 238 -5.72 17.77 -8.51
N ARG A 239 -5.22 17.15 -9.56
CA ARG A 239 -4.49 17.85 -10.63
C ARG A 239 -5.15 17.63 -11.98
N GLY A 240 -5.83 18.66 -12.49
CA GLY A 240 -6.45 18.66 -13.82
C GLY A 240 -5.50 19.06 -14.94
N GLU A 241 -4.36 19.65 -14.59
CA GLU A 241 -3.32 20.02 -15.53
C GLU A 241 -2.46 18.80 -15.92
N ILE A 242 -2.23 18.66 -17.22
CA ILE A 242 -1.35 17.65 -17.80
C ILE A 242 0.07 18.19 -17.78
N LEU A 243 1.03 17.43 -17.29
CA LEU A 243 2.45 17.79 -17.37
C LEU A 243 3.09 17.06 -18.53
N LYS A 244 3.80 17.78 -19.40
CA LYS A 244 4.72 17.20 -20.36
C LYS A 244 6.12 17.22 -19.76
N VAL A 245 6.70 16.04 -19.56
CA VAL A 245 8.10 15.85 -19.15
C VAL A 245 8.90 15.52 -20.39
N SER A 246 9.83 16.40 -20.75
CA SER A 246 10.74 16.22 -21.90
C SER A 246 12.14 15.83 -21.41
N MET A 247 12.68 14.75 -21.96
CA MET A 247 14.01 14.22 -21.67
C MET A 247 15.03 14.79 -22.66
N ARG A 248 16.23 15.14 -22.19
CA ARG A 248 17.36 15.58 -23.02
C ARG A 248 18.33 14.41 -23.22
N SER A 249 18.42 13.88 -24.44
CA SER A 249 19.40 12.88 -24.90
C SER A 249 19.27 11.46 -24.30
N GLN A 250 19.62 10.45 -25.11
CA GLN A 250 19.48 9.01 -24.82
C GLN A 250 20.65 8.42 -24.00
N ASP A 251 21.73 9.17 -23.76
CA ASP A 251 23.03 8.59 -23.35
C ASP A 251 23.58 9.01 -21.97
N GLU A 252 22.93 9.88 -21.19
CA GLU A 252 23.44 10.28 -19.87
C GLU A 252 22.41 10.09 -18.74
N ILE A 253 22.95 9.68 -17.59
CA ILE A 253 22.23 9.47 -16.33
C ILE A 253 21.54 10.76 -15.95
N MET A 254 20.21 10.76 -16.04
CA MET A 254 19.38 11.93 -15.79
C MET A 254 19.79 12.64 -14.48
N THR A 255 19.62 13.95 -14.42
CA THR A 255 19.50 14.70 -13.16
C THR A 255 18.22 15.55 -13.20
N SER A 256 17.69 15.98 -12.05
CA SER A 256 16.51 16.87 -12.01
C SER A 256 16.71 18.17 -12.81
N SER A 257 17.96 18.54 -13.12
CA SER A 257 18.38 19.68 -13.94
C SER A 257 18.22 19.47 -15.46
N GLU A 258 17.97 18.26 -15.93
CA GLU A 258 17.97 17.90 -17.37
C GLU A 258 16.58 17.66 -17.96
N SER A 259 15.56 17.51 -17.12
CA SER A 259 14.16 17.36 -17.55
C SER A 259 13.42 18.70 -17.61
N TYR A 260 12.71 18.96 -18.70
CA TYR A 260 11.83 20.14 -18.82
C TYR A 260 10.38 19.75 -18.59
N VAL A 261 9.72 20.36 -17.61
CA VAL A 261 8.31 20.13 -17.28
C VAL A 261 7.48 21.31 -17.75
N LYS A 262 6.53 21.06 -18.67
CA LYS A 262 5.57 22.07 -19.16
C LYS A 262 4.15 21.72 -18.73
N GLU A 263 3.45 22.69 -18.16
CA GLU A 263 2.04 22.56 -17.84
C GLU A 263 1.18 22.78 -19.09
N ILE A 264 0.24 21.87 -19.33
CA ILE A 264 -0.77 21.95 -20.37
C ILE A 264 -2.12 21.94 -19.66
N LYS A 265 -2.93 22.99 -19.88
CA LYS A 265 -4.29 23.07 -19.37
C LYS A 265 -5.27 22.55 -20.43
N PRO A 266 -5.76 21.30 -20.32
CA PRO A 266 -6.74 20.81 -21.25
C PRO A 266 -8.07 21.54 -21.06
N LYS A 267 -8.91 21.56 -22.11
CA LYS A 267 -10.29 22.09 -22.03
C LYS A 267 -11.27 21.11 -21.36
N ILE A 268 -10.77 20.07 -20.69
CA ILE A 268 -11.55 19.02 -20.04
C ILE A 268 -10.99 18.70 -18.66
N GLU A 269 -11.83 18.14 -17.81
CA GLU A 269 -11.44 17.66 -16.50
C GLU A 269 -10.78 16.28 -16.59
N VAL A 270 -9.52 16.20 -16.17
CA VAL A 270 -8.75 14.95 -16.06
C VAL A 270 -8.13 14.82 -14.66
N ASP A 271 -8.73 15.46 -13.66
CA ASP A 271 -8.23 15.58 -12.28
C ASP A 271 -8.49 14.33 -11.41
N ALA A 272 -8.56 13.16 -12.03
CA ALA A 272 -8.90 11.90 -11.38
C ALA A 272 -7.69 11.21 -10.75
N LEU A 273 -7.95 10.41 -9.71
CA LEU A 273 -6.98 9.49 -9.10
C LEU A 273 -7.24 8.05 -9.53
N HIS A 274 -6.17 7.27 -9.71
CA HIS A 274 -6.23 5.84 -10.05
C HIS A 274 -7.14 5.51 -11.25
N HIS A 275 -7.16 6.42 -12.23
CA HIS A 275 -7.67 6.16 -13.58
C HIS A 275 -6.62 5.35 -14.36
N SER A 276 -6.97 4.86 -15.55
CA SER A 276 -6.01 4.30 -16.50
C SER A 276 -5.77 5.27 -17.65
N CYS A 277 -4.52 5.35 -18.13
CA CYS A 277 -4.18 6.00 -19.38
C CYS A 277 -3.44 4.99 -20.27
N THR A 278 -3.96 4.75 -21.47
CA THR A 278 -3.41 3.76 -22.41
C THR A 278 -3.16 4.42 -23.76
N GLN A 279 -1.92 4.38 -24.24
CA GLN A 279 -1.60 4.83 -25.59
C GLN A 279 -2.21 3.86 -26.62
N LEU A 280 -2.83 4.40 -27.66
CA LEU A 280 -3.34 3.62 -28.78
C LEU A 280 -2.31 3.67 -29.91
N SER A 281 -2.02 2.54 -30.56
CA SER A 281 -1.14 2.54 -31.75
C SER A 281 -1.81 3.17 -32.98
N LEU A 282 -3.13 3.26 -32.95
CA LEU A 282 -3.91 3.97 -33.95
C LEU A 282 -3.67 5.48 -33.81
N HIS A 283 -2.89 6.06 -34.71
CA HIS A 283 -2.77 7.52 -34.83
C HIS A 283 -4.06 8.11 -35.39
N SER A 284 -4.38 9.34 -34.99
CA SER A 284 -5.44 10.09 -35.66
C SER A 284 -5.04 10.42 -37.11
N THR A 285 -6.00 10.81 -37.93
CA THR A 285 -5.76 11.16 -39.35
C THR A 285 -4.74 12.28 -39.54
N ASP A 286 -4.54 13.12 -38.52
CA ASP A 286 -3.55 14.21 -38.51
C ASP A 286 -2.19 13.81 -37.89
N GLY A 287 -1.99 12.52 -37.58
CA GLY A 287 -0.76 11.98 -37.00
C GLY A 287 -0.63 12.13 -35.49
N SER A 288 -1.62 12.71 -34.80
CA SER A 288 -1.58 12.87 -33.34
C SER A 288 -1.56 11.53 -32.61
N THR A 289 -0.88 11.50 -31.47
CA THR A 289 -0.90 10.33 -30.58
C THR A 289 -2.23 10.30 -29.84
N ARG A 290 -2.88 9.13 -29.82
CA ARG A 290 -4.17 8.95 -29.16
C ARG A 290 -4.00 8.27 -27.81
N VAL A 291 -4.63 8.80 -26.78
CA VAL A 291 -4.59 8.26 -25.42
C VAL A 291 -6.00 8.02 -24.91
N PHE A 292 -6.27 6.77 -24.53
CA PHE A 292 -7.49 6.36 -23.86
C PHE A 292 -7.37 6.65 -22.36
N VAL A 293 -8.32 7.40 -21.81
CA VAL A 293 -8.41 7.73 -20.39
C VAL A 293 -9.74 7.20 -19.85
N TYR A 294 -9.69 6.37 -18.80
CA TYR A 294 -10.88 5.71 -18.27
C TYR A 294 -10.88 5.52 -16.75
N GLY A 295 -12.07 5.60 -16.17
CA GLY A 295 -12.33 5.42 -14.75
C GLY A 295 -11.57 6.39 -13.85
N GLY A 296 -11.26 5.92 -12.65
CA GLY A 296 -10.67 6.70 -11.57
C GLY A 296 -11.72 7.26 -10.63
N ARG A 297 -11.29 8.13 -9.72
CA ARG A 297 -12.15 8.71 -8.68
C ARG A 297 -11.74 10.11 -8.23
N TYR A 298 -12.68 10.81 -7.59
CA TYR A 298 -12.40 11.98 -6.76
C TYR A 298 -12.28 11.65 -5.28
N SER A 299 -13.10 10.71 -4.80
CA SER A 299 -13.10 10.15 -3.45
C SER A 299 -13.50 8.67 -3.55
N PRO A 300 -13.30 7.84 -2.51
CA PRO A 300 -13.63 6.41 -2.60
C PRO A 300 -15.09 6.14 -3.03
N CYS A 301 -16.00 7.03 -2.66
CA CYS A 301 -17.43 6.94 -3.02
C CYS A 301 -17.82 7.67 -4.31
N ARG A 302 -16.90 8.39 -4.96
CA ARG A 302 -17.18 9.20 -6.16
C ARG A 302 -16.27 8.79 -7.32
N PRO A 303 -16.57 7.67 -8.01
CA PRO A 303 -15.88 7.29 -9.23
C PRO A 303 -16.20 8.29 -10.35
N VAL A 304 -15.30 8.41 -11.31
CA VAL A 304 -15.39 9.34 -12.44
C VAL A 304 -15.12 8.63 -13.76
N ASN A 305 -15.23 9.35 -14.88
CA ASN A 305 -14.95 8.85 -16.24
C ASN A 305 -15.66 7.52 -16.55
N THR A 306 -16.99 7.50 -16.31
CA THR A 306 -17.86 6.34 -16.57
C THR A 306 -17.90 5.93 -18.04
N TRP A 307 -17.54 6.87 -18.93
CA TRP A 307 -17.28 6.61 -20.34
C TRP A 307 -15.85 7.08 -20.66
N PRO A 308 -15.08 6.32 -21.46
CA PRO A 308 -13.72 6.71 -21.83
C PRO A 308 -13.66 8.05 -22.55
N VAL A 309 -12.58 8.77 -22.28
CA VAL A 309 -12.20 9.98 -23.02
C VAL A 309 -10.99 9.63 -23.88
N ILE A 310 -10.99 10.06 -25.14
CA ILE A 310 -9.82 9.93 -26.00
C ILE A 310 -9.19 11.30 -26.16
N LEU A 311 -7.91 11.40 -25.79
CA LEU A 311 -7.10 12.58 -25.98
C LEU A 311 -6.29 12.43 -27.27
N ASN A 312 -6.38 13.42 -28.16
CA ASN A 312 -5.46 13.58 -29.27
C ASN A 312 -4.34 14.54 -28.85
N ILE A 313 -3.12 14.06 -28.89
CA ILE A 313 -1.91 14.79 -28.50
C ILE A 313 -1.15 15.11 -29.78
N ASN A 314 -1.24 16.38 -30.20
CA ASN A 314 -0.52 16.87 -31.36
C ASN A 314 0.76 17.56 -30.87
N GLN A 315 1.92 17.10 -31.36
CA GLN A 315 3.22 17.68 -31.05
C GLN A 315 3.80 18.33 -32.30
N GLN A 316 3.94 19.66 -32.27
CA GLN A 316 4.58 20.44 -33.33
C GLN A 316 5.79 21.17 -32.73
N GLY A 317 6.99 20.62 -32.98
CA GLY A 317 8.21 21.10 -32.34
C GLY A 317 8.14 21.01 -30.81
N GLN A 318 8.27 22.15 -30.13
CA GLN A 318 8.17 22.25 -28.67
C GLN A 318 6.72 22.43 -28.17
N GLU A 319 5.78 22.76 -29.05
CA GLU A 319 4.39 22.91 -28.67
C GLU A 319 3.67 21.57 -28.61
N THR A 320 2.73 21.47 -27.68
CA THR A 320 1.91 20.27 -27.50
C THR A 320 0.51 20.74 -27.19
N SER A 321 -0.43 20.38 -28.07
CA SER A 321 -1.84 20.65 -27.88
C SER A 321 -2.57 19.34 -27.59
N VAL A 322 -3.55 19.44 -26.69
CA VAL A 322 -4.39 18.30 -26.29
C VAL A 322 -5.82 18.65 -26.66
N THR A 323 -6.42 17.85 -27.52
CA THR A 323 -7.83 17.94 -27.89
C THR A 323 -8.55 16.67 -27.50
N VAL A 324 -9.87 16.76 -27.37
CA VAL A 324 -10.71 15.63 -27.00
C VAL A 324 -11.49 15.19 -28.21
N VAL A 325 -11.49 13.89 -28.46
CA VAL A 325 -12.34 13.30 -29.48
C VAL A 325 -13.72 13.12 -28.90
N GLU A 326 -14.71 13.75 -29.52
CA GLU A 326 -16.11 13.48 -29.21
C GLU A 326 -16.45 12.06 -29.67
N THR A 327 -16.88 11.23 -28.74
CA THR A 327 -17.24 9.84 -29.01
C THR A 327 -18.74 9.65 -28.80
N ASN A 328 -19.40 8.94 -29.73
CA ASN A 328 -20.80 8.59 -29.56
C ASN A 328 -20.94 7.58 -28.42
N LYS A 329 -21.56 8.01 -27.31
CA LYS A 329 -21.78 7.20 -26.11
C LYS A 329 -22.93 6.19 -26.30
N LYS A 330 -22.74 5.20 -27.17
CA LYS A 330 -23.74 4.14 -27.43
C LYS A 330 -23.11 2.76 -27.31
N SER A 331 -23.52 2.01 -26.30
CA SER A 331 -23.19 0.59 -26.14
C SER A 331 -24.25 -0.05 -25.24
N ASP A 332 -24.67 -1.27 -25.57
CA ASP A 332 -25.71 -1.99 -24.80
C ASP A 332 -25.18 -2.42 -23.42
N LYS A 333 -23.88 -2.71 -23.34
CA LYS A 333 -23.18 -3.03 -22.11
C LYS A 333 -22.04 -2.06 -21.90
N VAL A 334 -21.90 -1.55 -20.68
CA VAL A 334 -20.82 -0.66 -20.29
C VAL A 334 -20.24 -1.15 -18.96
N PRO A 335 -18.92 -1.07 -18.77
CA PRO A 335 -18.33 -1.44 -17.50
C PRO A 335 -18.79 -0.49 -16.38
N GLU A 336 -19.00 -1.04 -15.19
CA GLU A 336 -19.31 -0.25 -13.99
C GLU A 336 -18.22 0.81 -13.72
N PRO A 337 -18.59 2.00 -13.18
CA PRO A 337 -17.62 3.00 -12.74
C PRO A 337 -16.61 2.42 -11.75
N ARG A 338 -15.32 2.56 -12.06
CA ARG A 338 -14.26 1.84 -11.36
C ARG A 338 -12.96 2.64 -11.25
N TRP A 339 -12.15 2.28 -10.27
CA TRP A 339 -10.81 2.85 -10.04
C TRP A 339 -9.84 1.74 -9.63
N ARG A 340 -8.52 2.01 -9.72
CA ARG A 340 -7.45 1.02 -9.46
C ARG A 340 -7.57 -0.27 -10.31
N HIS A 341 -8.12 -0.13 -11.51
CA HIS A 341 -8.15 -1.16 -12.56
C HIS A 341 -6.93 -1.00 -13.47
N THR A 342 -6.71 -1.95 -14.37
CA THR A 342 -5.73 -1.80 -15.45
C THR A 342 -6.40 -1.79 -16.82
N ALA A 343 -5.76 -1.12 -17.77
CA ALA A 343 -6.18 -1.07 -19.16
C ALA A 343 -4.96 -1.16 -20.07
N VAL A 344 -4.95 -2.11 -21.02
CA VAL A 344 -3.86 -2.31 -21.97
C VAL A 344 -4.38 -2.33 -23.41
N TYR A 345 -3.55 -1.94 -24.36
CA TYR A 345 -3.92 -1.93 -25.78
C TYR A 345 -3.35 -3.15 -26.51
N ILE A 346 -4.21 -3.96 -27.12
CA ILE A 346 -3.86 -5.20 -27.84
C ILE A 346 -4.68 -5.25 -29.13
N LYS A 347 -4.02 -5.38 -30.28
CA LYS A 347 -4.64 -5.56 -31.61
C LYS A 347 -5.86 -4.66 -31.85
N GLU A 348 -5.68 -3.34 -31.73
CA GLU A 348 -6.74 -2.35 -31.95
C GLU A 348 -7.85 -2.31 -30.90
N HIS A 349 -7.65 -2.95 -29.76
CA HIS A 349 -8.60 -2.98 -28.66
C HIS A 349 -7.96 -2.57 -27.35
N VAL A 350 -8.70 -1.87 -26.50
CA VAL A 350 -8.31 -1.67 -25.11
C VAL A 350 -8.99 -2.75 -24.27
N VAL A 351 -8.20 -3.55 -23.57
CA VAL A 351 -8.67 -4.57 -22.63
C VAL A 351 -8.59 -3.98 -21.23
N VAL A 352 -9.74 -3.88 -20.56
CA VAL A 352 -9.88 -3.40 -19.18
C VAL A 352 -10.13 -4.59 -18.26
N TYR A 353 -9.38 -4.68 -17.17
CA TYR A 353 -9.53 -5.75 -16.19
C TYR A 353 -9.59 -5.23 -14.75
N GLY A 354 -10.54 -5.78 -14.00
CA GLY A 354 -10.67 -5.62 -12.56
C GLY A 354 -10.94 -4.19 -12.08
N GLY A 355 -10.38 -3.86 -10.93
CA GLY A 355 -10.62 -2.62 -10.21
C GLY A 355 -11.70 -2.75 -9.14
N ARG A 356 -12.12 -1.60 -8.62
CA ARG A 356 -13.11 -1.51 -7.55
C ARG A 356 -14.14 -0.43 -7.83
N THR A 357 -15.38 -0.69 -7.43
CA THR A 357 -16.52 0.23 -7.52
C THR A 357 -16.69 1.04 -6.23
N SER A 358 -17.62 2.00 -6.21
CA SER A 358 -17.94 2.83 -5.04
C SER A 358 -18.60 2.08 -3.89
N ASP A 359 -19.28 0.96 -4.17
CA ASP A 359 -19.89 0.08 -3.16
C ASP A 359 -18.90 -1.00 -2.66
N LEU A 360 -17.60 -0.77 -2.90
CA LEU A 360 -16.50 -1.59 -2.42
C LEU A 360 -16.41 -2.99 -3.04
N LYS A 361 -17.20 -3.30 -4.07
CA LYS A 361 -17.11 -4.54 -4.85
C LYS A 361 -15.81 -4.55 -5.65
N VAL A 362 -15.03 -5.61 -5.49
CA VAL A 362 -13.82 -5.87 -6.27
C VAL A 362 -14.24 -6.65 -7.52
N LEU A 363 -13.67 -6.29 -8.66
CA LEU A 363 -14.08 -6.80 -9.96
C LEU A 363 -13.06 -7.80 -10.51
N ASN A 364 -13.55 -8.81 -11.24
CA ASN A 364 -12.79 -9.71 -12.13
C ASN A 364 -13.35 -9.72 -13.55
N ASP A 365 -14.18 -8.74 -13.91
CA ASP A 365 -14.74 -8.65 -15.25
C ASP A 365 -13.66 -8.20 -16.25
N VAL A 366 -13.86 -8.60 -17.51
CA VAL A 366 -13.02 -8.20 -18.62
C VAL A 366 -13.89 -7.47 -19.63
N PHE A 367 -13.50 -6.25 -19.96
CA PHE A 367 -14.19 -5.45 -20.96
C PHE A 367 -13.23 -5.09 -22.09
N ILE A 368 -13.70 -5.30 -23.30
CA ILE A 368 -13.00 -4.91 -24.52
C ILE A 368 -13.66 -3.67 -25.08
N TRP A 369 -12.86 -2.63 -25.23
CA TRP A 369 -13.24 -1.40 -25.90
C TRP A 369 -12.61 -1.37 -27.28
N THR A 370 -13.45 -1.23 -28.31
CA THR A 370 -13.02 -1.14 -29.70
C THR A 370 -13.26 0.27 -30.21
N VAL A 371 -12.25 0.86 -30.85
CA VAL A 371 -12.34 2.14 -31.55
C VAL A 371 -11.85 2.00 -32.98
N GLU A 372 -12.70 2.36 -33.94
CA GLU A 372 -12.33 2.37 -35.36
C GLU A 372 -11.51 3.63 -35.72
N ALA A 373 -10.70 3.53 -36.79
CA ALA A 373 -9.81 4.59 -37.29
C ALA A 373 -10.46 5.96 -37.54
N LYS A 374 -11.79 6.01 -37.74
CA LYS A 374 -12.55 7.24 -38.00
C LYS A 374 -13.46 7.65 -36.85
N ASP A 375 -13.33 7.00 -35.69
CA ASP A 375 -14.18 7.22 -34.51
C ASP A 375 -15.69 7.03 -34.79
N SER A 376 -15.98 6.35 -35.90
CA SER A 376 -17.32 6.09 -36.43
C SER A 376 -18.11 5.13 -35.57
N LYS A 377 -17.41 4.19 -34.92
CA LYS A 377 -18.00 3.15 -34.08
C LYS A 377 -17.11 2.90 -32.87
N ILE A 378 -17.71 3.04 -31.70
CA ILE A 378 -17.07 2.81 -30.42
C ILE A 378 -18.02 1.91 -29.62
N THR A 379 -17.55 0.72 -29.27
CA THR A 379 -18.37 -0.28 -28.59
C THR A 379 -17.61 -0.92 -27.45
N TRP A 380 -18.34 -1.20 -26.38
CA TRP A 380 -17.88 -2.08 -25.32
C TRP A 380 -18.41 -3.48 -25.54
N ARG A 381 -17.57 -4.47 -25.24
CA ARG A 381 -17.96 -5.88 -25.18
C ARG A 381 -17.45 -6.48 -23.89
N GLU A 382 -18.35 -7.05 -23.11
CA GLU A 382 -18.00 -7.83 -21.93
C GLU A 382 -17.57 -9.24 -22.36
N ILE A 383 -16.43 -9.69 -21.88
CA ILE A 383 -16.00 -11.09 -21.98
C ILE A 383 -16.51 -11.81 -20.75
N LYS A 384 -17.30 -12.86 -20.97
CA LYS A 384 -17.86 -13.66 -19.89
C LYS A 384 -16.98 -14.87 -19.62
N SER A 385 -16.80 -15.19 -18.35
CA SER A 385 -16.27 -16.48 -17.96
C SER A 385 -17.23 -17.59 -18.42
N SER A 386 -16.65 -18.69 -18.89
CA SER A 386 -17.37 -19.96 -19.10
C SER A 386 -17.10 -20.89 -17.92
N ALA A 387 -17.98 -21.87 -17.69
CA ALA A 387 -17.79 -22.84 -16.60
C ALA A 387 -16.49 -23.67 -16.72
N GLU A 388 -15.92 -23.75 -17.92
CA GLU A 388 -14.74 -24.55 -18.25
C GLU A 388 -13.45 -23.73 -18.28
N SER A 389 -13.54 -22.39 -18.34
CA SER A 389 -12.37 -21.51 -18.40
C SER A 389 -11.84 -21.20 -17.01
N ARG A 390 -10.52 -21.38 -16.80
CA ARG A 390 -9.83 -20.76 -15.66
C ARG A 390 -10.03 -19.24 -15.74
N TRP A 391 -10.18 -18.59 -14.60
CA TRP A 391 -10.44 -17.16 -14.54
C TRP A 391 -9.72 -16.54 -13.33
N PRO A 392 -9.03 -15.41 -13.51
CA PRO A 392 -8.33 -14.76 -12.41
C PRO A 392 -9.31 -14.29 -11.32
N PRO A 393 -8.92 -14.33 -10.04
CA PRO A 393 -9.73 -13.78 -8.97
C PRO A 393 -9.87 -12.25 -9.09
N ALA A 394 -10.97 -11.74 -8.53
CA ALA A 394 -11.27 -10.32 -8.49
C ALA A 394 -10.17 -9.56 -7.75
N ARG A 395 -9.70 -8.48 -8.38
CA ARG A 395 -8.57 -7.71 -7.87
C ARG A 395 -8.58 -6.25 -8.29
N PHE A 396 -7.92 -5.42 -7.48
CA PHE A 396 -7.63 -4.03 -7.76
C PHE A 396 -6.19 -3.71 -7.35
N SER A 397 -5.65 -2.56 -7.77
CA SER A 397 -4.25 -2.19 -7.52
C SER A 397 -3.24 -3.22 -8.08
N HIS A 398 -3.62 -3.97 -9.09
CA HIS A 398 -2.71 -4.89 -9.78
C HIS A 398 -2.00 -4.14 -10.91
N SER A 399 -0.93 -4.74 -11.44
CA SER A 399 -0.28 -4.25 -12.65
C SER A 399 -0.71 -5.09 -13.85
N ALA A 400 -0.67 -4.49 -15.04
CA ALA A 400 -0.80 -5.23 -16.28
C ALA A 400 0.14 -4.69 -17.36
N THR A 401 0.68 -5.60 -18.18
CA THR A 401 1.50 -5.27 -19.35
C THR A 401 1.13 -6.15 -20.55
N VAL A 402 1.63 -5.81 -21.73
CA VAL A 402 1.40 -6.55 -22.97
C VAL A 402 2.67 -7.30 -23.36
N TRP A 403 2.51 -8.59 -23.67
CA TRP A 403 3.57 -9.43 -24.20
C TRP A 403 3.24 -9.85 -25.64
N GLN A 404 4.20 -9.60 -26.54
CA GLN A 404 4.14 -9.95 -27.98
C GLN A 404 2.86 -9.45 -28.70
N ASP A 405 2.35 -8.28 -28.32
CA ASP A 405 1.15 -7.65 -28.90
C ASP A 405 -0.10 -8.54 -28.93
N ARG A 406 -0.15 -9.54 -28.05
CA ARG A 406 -1.18 -10.61 -28.08
C ARG A 406 -1.70 -10.98 -26.71
N THR A 407 -0.86 -10.87 -25.69
CA THR A 407 -1.14 -11.40 -24.36
C THR A 407 -1.06 -10.29 -23.34
N MET A 408 -2.13 -10.09 -22.56
CA MET A 408 -2.07 -9.26 -21.35
C MET A 408 -1.54 -10.11 -20.22
N ILE A 409 -0.53 -9.62 -19.50
CA ILE A 409 -0.01 -10.22 -18.27
C ILE A 409 -0.56 -9.39 -17.11
N VAL A 410 -1.25 -10.02 -16.17
CA VAL A 410 -1.73 -9.42 -14.91
C VAL A 410 -0.92 -9.98 -13.76
N SER A 411 -0.46 -9.12 -12.84
CA SER A 411 0.29 -9.57 -11.66
C SER A 411 -0.12 -8.86 -10.38
N GLY A 412 -0.19 -9.62 -9.28
CA GLY A 412 -0.46 -9.11 -7.94
C GLY A 412 -1.80 -8.38 -7.80
N GLY A 413 -1.83 -7.35 -6.95
CA GLY A 413 -3.02 -6.61 -6.55
C GLY A 413 -3.59 -7.06 -5.21
N LEU A 414 -4.71 -6.46 -4.82
CA LEU A 414 -5.48 -6.82 -3.63
C LEU A 414 -6.73 -7.60 -4.05
N GLY A 415 -6.97 -8.74 -3.40
CA GLY A 415 -8.17 -9.54 -3.59
C GLY A 415 -9.43 -8.98 -2.90
N GLU A 416 -10.54 -9.71 -2.97
CA GLU A 416 -11.79 -9.37 -2.27
C GLU A 416 -11.67 -9.35 -0.74
N ASP A 417 -10.74 -10.12 -0.20
CA ASP A 417 -10.40 -10.21 1.22
C ASP A 417 -9.35 -9.19 1.66
N ILE A 418 -8.94 -8.30 0.72
CA ILE A 418 -7.92 -7.27 0.90
C ILE A 418 -6.53 -7.87 1.20
N LEU A 419 -6.31 -9.14 0.84
CA LEU A 419 -4.98 -9.72 0.89
C LEU A 419 -4.19 -9.41 -0.39
N PRO A 420 -2.90 -9.07 -0.27
CA PRO A 420 -2.00 -8.99 -1.42
C PRO A 420 -1.92 -10.34 -2.14
N LEU A 421 -2.03 -10.29 -3.47
CA LEU A 421 -1.91 -11.45 -4.35
C LEU A 421 -0.48 -11.59 -4.84
N LYS A 422 -0.05 -12.84 -5.11
CA LYS A 422 1.27 -13.17 -5.68
C LYS A 422 1.20 -13.85 -7.05
N ASP A 423 -0.01 -14.12 -7.53
CA ASP A 423 -0.26 -14.85 -8.76
C ASP A 423 -0.03 -13.97 -10.01
N ILE A 424 0.26 -14.66 -11.11
CA ILE A 424 0.40 -14.07 -12.44
C ILE A 424 -0.58 -14.76 -13.37
N TRP A 425 -1.25 -13.98 -14.20
CA TRP A 425 -2.24 -14.47 -15.15
C TRP A 425 -1.97 -13.93 -16.55
N TYR A 426 -2.15 -14.77 -17.55
CA TYR A 426 -2.09 -14.45 -18.96
C TYR A 426 -3.49 -14.42 -19.55
N TYR A 427 -3.85 -13.34 -20.21
CA TYR A 427 -5.02 -13.27 -21.08
C TYR A 427 -4.58 -13.24 -22.53
N ASN A 428 -4.91 -14.28 -23.28
CA ASN A 428 -4.63 -14.36 -24.70
C ASN A 428 -5.80 -13.76 -25.48
N ALA A 429 -5.57 -12.66 -26.19
CA ALA A 429 -6.64 -11.94 -26.89
C ALA A 429 -7.19 -12.68 -28.13
N ASP A 430 -6.45 -13.64 -28.68
CA ASP A 430 -6.90 -14.43 -29.85
C ASP A 430 -7.90 -15.53 -29.46
N SER A 431 -7.68 -16.14 -28.29
CA SER A 431 -8.53 -17.20 -27.75
C SER A 431 -9.52 -16.70 -26.69
N GLU A 432 -9.40 -15.44 -26.28
CA GLU A 432 -10.16 -14.82 -25.18
C GLU A 432 -10.14 -15.66 -23.89
N SER A 433 -8.99 -16.28 -23.62
CA SER A 433 -8.83 -17.24 -22.53
C SER A 433 -7.76 -16.81 -21.54
N TRP A 434 -7.95 -17.23 -20.29
CA TRP A 434 -7.02 -16.98 -19.19
C TRP A 434 -6.24 -18.23 -18.80
N GLN A 435 -4.98 -18.04 -18.47
CA GLN A 435 -4.12 -19.06 -17.89
C GLN A 435 -3.31 -18.50 -16.73
N GLU A 436 -3.26 -19.22 -15.62
CA GLU A 436 -2.39 -18.88 -14.49
C GLU A 436 -0.96 -19.33 -14.79
N CYS A 437 0.01 -18.48 -14.44
CA CYS A 437 1.43 -18.79 -14.46
C CYS A 437 1.93 -19.10 -13.06
N CYS A 438 2.37 -20.33 -12.83
CA CYS A 438 3.02 -20.70 -11.59
C CYS A 438 4.48 -20.26 -11.62
N VAL A 439 4.78 -19.12 -11.01
CA VAL A 439 6.15 -18.59 -10.86
C VAL A 439 6.58 -18.69 -9.40
N CYS A 440 7.77 -19.24 -9.15
CA CYS A 440 8.35 -19.31 -7.81
C CYS A 440 9.04 -17.99 -7.41
N GLY A 441 9.08 -17.70 -6.11
CA GLY A 441 9.82 -16.54 -5.58
C GLY A 441 9.14 -15.17 -5.73
N ILE A 442 7.90 -15.12 -6.22
CA ILE A 442 7.14 -13.87 -6.28
C ILE A 442 6.52 -13.56 -4.92
N LEU A 443 6.97 -12.44 -4.34
CA LEU A 443 6.36 -11.88 -3.14
C LEU A 443 5.00 -11.24 -3.46
N PRO A 444 3.97 -11.46 -2.61
CA PRO A 444 2.70 -10.77 -2.71
C PRO A 444 2.88 -9.25 -2.74
N ARG A 445 2.17 -8.56 -3.64
CA ARG A 445 2.32 -7.12 -3.83
C ARG A 445 1.09 -6.49 -4.48
N TYR A 446 0.92 -5.20 -4.28
CA TYR A 446 -0.10 -4.39 -4.92
C TYR A 446 0.41 -2.96 -5.08
N SER A 447 -0.30 -2.17 -5.89
CA SER A 447 0.03 -0.78 -6.24
C SER A 447 1.43 -0.63 -6.81
N HIS A 448 1.91 -1.68 -7.46
CA HIS A 448 3.18 -1.73 -8.17
C HIS A 448 2.96 -1.53 -9.67
N THR A 449 4.05 -1.24 -10.36
CA THR A 449 4.10 -1.17 -11.83
C THR A 449 4.90 -2.35 -12.37
N SER A 450 4.50 -2.85 -13.54
CA SER A 450 5.26 -3.82 -14.33
C SER A 450 5.31 -3.32 -15.77
N THR A 451 6.45 -3.47 -16.42
CA THR A 451 6.66 -3.13 -17.83
C THR A 451 6.93 -4.37 -18.64
#